data_AF-A0A379TJZ2-F1
#
_entry.id   AF-A0A379TJZ2-F1
#
_cell.length_a   1.000
_cell.length_b   1.000
_cell.length_c   1.000
_cell.angle_alpha   90.00
_cell.angle_beta   90.00
_cell.angle_gamma   90.00
#
_symmetry.space_group_name_H-M   'P 1'
#
loop_
_entity.id
_entity.type
_entity.pdbx_description
1 polymer ?
#
loop_
_entity_poly.entity_id
_entity_poly.type
_entity_poly.pdbx_seq_one_letter_code
_entity_poly.pdbx_strand_id
1 'polypeptide(L)'
;MELLCPAGNLPALKAAIENGADAVYIGLKDDTNARHFAGLNFTEKKLQEAVSFVHQHRRKLHIAINTFAHPDGYARWQRAVDMAAQLGADALILADIAMLEYAAVRYPHIERHVSVQASATNEEAIRFYHRNFDVHRVVLPRVLSIHQVKQLARVTPVPLEVFAFGSLCIMAEGRCYLSSYLTGESPNTVGACSPARFVRWKQTPQGLESRLNDVLIDRYQDGENAGYPTLCKGRYRLTASAIMLWRSRPV
;
A
#
# COMPACT_ATOMS: atom_id res chain seq x y z
N MET A 1 -5.77 5.55 -21.08
CA MET A 1 -4.94 5.14 -19.93
C MET A 1 -5.17 6.18 -18.87
N GLU A 2 -5.52 5.79 -17.65
CA GLU A 2 -5.79 6.70 -16.53
C GLU A 2 -4.52 6.83 -15.68
N LEU A 3 -4.08 8.05 -15.38
CA LEU A 3 -2.96 8.31 -14.48
C LEU A 3 -3.47 8.54 -13.05
N LEU A 4 -3.22 7.55 -12.18
CA LEU A 4 -3.51 7.61 -10.76
C LEU A 4 -2.25 7.98 -9.95
N CYS A 5 -2.29 9.10 -9.23
CA CYS A 5 -1.15 9.59 -8.45
C CYS A 5 -1.35 9.44 -6.93
N PRO A 6 -0.35 8.97 -6.16
CA PRO A 6 -0.41 9.00 -4.70
C PRO A 6 -0.29 10.43 -4.16
N ALA A 7 -1.11 10.78 -3.16
CA ALA A 7 -0.96 12.02 -2.41
C ALA A 7 -1.00 11.77 -0.89
N GLY A 8 0.09 12.10 -0.21
CA GLY A 8 0.18 11.97 1.25
C GLY A 8 -0.37 13.19 2.00
N ASN A 9 -0.63 14.31 1.33
CA ASN A 9 -1.16 15.54 1.91
C ASN A 9 -1.82 16.43 0.83
N LEU A 10 -2.50 17.50 1.26
CA LEU A 10 -3.19 18.43 0.36
C LEU A 10 -2.25 19.08 -0.68
N PRO A 11 -1.06 19.60 -0.33
CA PRO A 11 -0.14 20.14 -1.34
C PRO A 11 0.24 19.12 -2.44
N ALA A 12 0.56 17.88 -2.07
CA ALA A 12 0.88 16.83 -3.03
C ALA A 12 -0.32 16.47 -3.91
N LEU A 13 -1.53 16.46 -3.34
CA LEU A 13 -2.78 16.25 -4.07
C LEU A 13 -3.00 17.35 -5.10
N LYS A 14 -2.91 18.62 -4.69
CA LYS A 14 -3.09 19.77 -5.58
C LYS A 14 -2.09 19.74 -6.73
N ALA A 15 -0.81 19.53 -6.40
CA ALA A 15 0.25 19.40 -7.39
C ALA A 15 -0.01 18.26 -8.38
N ALA A 16 -0.45 17.07 -7.92
CA ALA A 16 -0.74 15.96 -8.82
C ALA A 16 -1.88 16.29 -9.82
N ILE A 17 -2.96 16.89 -9.33
CA ILE A 17 -4.11 17.30 -10.16
C ILE A 17 -3.72 18.40 -11.15
N GLU A 18 -3.01 19.43 -10.70
CA GLU A 18 -2.56 20.55 -11.52
C GLU A 18 -1.55 20.13 -12.61
N ASN A 19 -0.81 19.05 -12.37
CA ASN A 19 0.15 18.47 -13.33
C ASN A 19 -0.45 17.31 -14.15
N GLY A 20 -1.78 17.17 -14.19
CA GLY A 20 -2.46 16.32 -15.16
C GLY A 20 -2.76 14.89 -14.70
N ALA A 21 -2.74 14.60 -13.40
CA ALA A 21 -3.29 13.34 -12.90
C ALA A 21 -4.79 13.25 -13.21
N ASP A 22 -5.24 12.10 -13.73
CA ASP A 22 -6.67 11.84 -13.96
C ASP A 22 -7.40 11.53 -12.66
N ALA A 23 -6.68 10.89 -11.74
CA ALA A 23 -7.14 10.54 -10.42
C ALA A 23 -6.01 10.67 -9.38
N VAL A 24 -6.38 10.84 -8.12
CA VAL A 24 -5.44 10.80 -6.99
C VAL A 24 -5.93 9.80 -5.96
N TYR A 25 -5.01 9.08 -5.31
CA TYR A 25 -5.36 8.29 -4.12
C TYR A 25 -4.68 8.80 -2.87
N ILE A 26 -5.42 8.71 -1.77
CA ILE A 26 -5.01 9.16 -0.44
C ILE A 26 -5.26 8.06 0.60
N GLY A 27 -4.70 8.25 1.80
CA GLY A 27 -5.03 7.45 2.98
C GLY A 27 -5.62 8.31 4.10
N LEU A 28 -6.38 7.68 4.99
CA LEU A 28 -6.88 8.28 6.23
C LEU A 28 -5.78 8.34 7.29
N LYS A 29 -5.88 9.30 8.22
CA LYS A 29 -4.88 9.47 9.29
C LYS A 29 -5.07 8.47 10.43
N ASP A 30 -5.10 7.19 10.09
CA ASP A 30 -5.23 6.04 10.99
C ASP A 30 -4.56 4.80 10.38
N ASP A 31 -4.73 3.65 11.02
CA ASP A 31 -4.14 2.36 10.63
C ASP A 31 -4.92 1.64 9.52
N THR A 32 -5.98 2.23 8.95
CA THR A 32 -6.79 1.55 7.94
C THR A 32 -6.11 1.45 6.57
N ASN A 33 -4.99 2.15 6.36
CA ASN A 33 -4.24 2.12 5.09
C ASN A 33 -2.75 1.83 5.28
N ALA A 34 -2.16 1.15 4.29
CA ALA A 34 -0.78 0.71 4.36
C ALA A 34 0.27 1.81 4.09
N ARG A 35 -0.12 3.08 4.14
CA ARG A 35 0.79 4.22 4.04
C ARG A 35 0.57 5.22 5.18
N HIS A 36 0.21 4.71 6.36
CA HIS A 36 0.07 5.51 7.56
C HIS A 36 1.46 5.94 8.12
N PHE A 37 2.07 6.93 7.49
CA PHE A 37 3.31 7.53 8.00
C PHE A 37 3.01 8.79 8.81
N ALA A 38 3.81 9.04 9.84
CA ALA A 38 3.71 10.25 10.63
C ALA A 38 3.82 11.50 9.73
N GLY A 39 2.89 12.44 9.88
CA GLY A 39 2.84 13.67 9.08
C GLY A 39 2.17 13.55 7.71
N LEU A 40 1.79 12.33 7.30
CA LEU A 40 0.97 12.09 6.11
C LEU A 40 -0.49 11.83 6.50
N ASN A 41 -1.33 11.73 5.47
CA ASN A 41 -2.74 11.36 5.48
C ASN A 41 -3.72 12.45 5.93
N PHE A 42 -5.00 12.17 5.60
CA PHE A 42 -6.08 13.14 5.67
C PHE A 42 -6.92 12.90 6.92
N THR A 43 -7.20 13.99 7.63
CA THR A 43 -8.30 14.04 8.59
C THR A 43 -9.60 14.30 7.84
N GLU A 44 -10.74 14.08 8.47
CA GLU A 44 -12.06 14.35 7.90
C GLU A 44 -12.17 15.76 7.28
N LYS A 45 -11.76 16.80 8.01
CA LYS A 45 -11.75 18.18 7.49
C LYS A 45 -10.89 18.35 6.24
N LYS A 46 -9.69 17.75 6.21
CA LYS A 46 -8.81 17.82 5.04
C LYS A 46 -9.35 17.00 3.88
N LEU A 47 -10.07 15.92 4.18
CA LEU A 47 -10.71 15.09 3.19
C LEU A 47 -11.83 15.83 2.47
N GLN A 48 -12.66 16.58 3.20
CA GLN A 48 -13.68 17.44 2.59
C GLN A 48 -13.05 18.46 1.61
N GLU A 49 -11.95 19.11 2.01
CA GLU A 49 -11.22 20.03 1.12
C GLU A 49 -10.66 19.29 -0.12
N ALA A 50 -10.12 18.09 0.07
CA ALA A 50 -9.58 17.27 -1.01
C ALA A 50 -10.65 16.90 -2.03
N VAL A 51 -11.80 16.40 -1.58
CA VAL A 51 -12.93 16.05 -2.45
C VAL A 51 -13.37 17.26 -3.27
N SER A 52 -13.64 18.39 -2.59
CA SER A 52 -14.08 19.61 -3.26
C SER A 52 -13.06 20.07 -4.32
N PHE A 53 -11.77 20.07 -3.99
CA PHE A 53 -10.72 20.45 -4.94
C PHE A 53 -10.66 19.51 -6.14
N VAL A 54 -10.63 18.20 -5.91
CA VAL A 54 -10.51 17.18 -6.97
C VAL A 54 -11.70 17.23 -7.93
N HIS A 55 -12.92 17.32 -7.39
CA HIS A 55 -14.15 17.38 -8.19
C HIS A 55 -14.31 18.70 -8.95
N GLN A 56 -13.87 19.84 -8.37
CA GLN A 56 -13.82 21.13 -9.09
C GLN A 56 -12.93 21.05 -10.35
N HIS A 57 -11.88 20.23 -10.32
CA HIS A 57 -11.01 19.97 -11.47
C HIS A 57 -11.50 18.83 -12.37
N ARG A 58 -12.71 18.29 -12.11
CA ARG A 58 -13.31 17.15 -12.83
C ARG A 58 -12.42 15.90 -12.85
N ARG A 59 -11.71 15.66 -11.75
CA ARG A 59 -10.85 14.48 -11.53
C ARG A 59 -11.46 13.58 -10.47
N LYS A 60 -10.89 12.39 -10.30
CA LYS A 60 -11.37 11.39 -9.33
C LYS A 60 -10.51 11.32 -8.07
N LEU A 61 -11.15 11.12 -6.92
CA LEU A 61 -10.50 10.86 -5.63
C LEU A 61 -10.73 9.41 -5.22
N HIS A 62 -9.65 8.65 -5.09
CA HIS A 62 -9.69 7.29 -4.56
C HIS A 62 -9.20 7.30 -3.09
N ILE A 63 -9.81 6.49 -2.23
CA ILE A 63 -9.40 6.39 -0.83
C ILE A 63 -8.95 4.97 -0.53
N ALA A 64 -7.72 4.82 -0.06
CA ALA A 64 -7.18 3.55 0.36
C ALA A 64 -7.59 3.22 1.80
N ILE A 65 -8.21 2.06 1.96
CA ILE A 65 -8.60 1.44 3.24
C ILE A 65 -8.20 -0.05 3.11
N ASN A 66 -6.91 -0.27 2.88
CA ASN A 66 -6.37 -1.51 2.32
C ASN A 66 -5.62 -2.41 3.32
N THR A 67 -5.60 -2.05 4.60
CA THR A 67 -5.14 -2.97 5.65
C THR A 67 -6.24 -3.94 6.07
N PHE A 68 -5.88 -4.95 6.85
CA PHE A 68 -6.80 -6.00 7.31
C PHE A 68 -7.31 -5.70 8.72
N ALA A 69 -8.62 -5.85 8.90
CA ALA A 69 -9.26 -5.54 10.17
C ALA A 69 -8.96 -6.61 11.23
N HIS A 70 -8.70 -6.18 12.47
CA HIS A 70 -8.63 -7.07 13.62
C HIS A 70 -10.02 -7.30 14.25
N PRO A 71 -10.28 -8.44 14.91
CA PRO A 71 -11.55 -8.69 15.58
C PRO A 71 -12.00 -7.54 16.50
N ASP A 72 -11.10 -7.02 17.33
CA ASP A 72 -11.39 -5.93 18.26
C ASP A 72 -11.46 -4.54 17.59
N GLY A 73 -11.11 -4.46 16.31
CA GLY A 73 -10.98 -3.22 15.54
C GLY A 73 -11.93 -3.11 14.35
N TYR A 74 -12.71 -4.15 14.03
CA TYR A 74 -13.48 -4.25 12.79
C TYR A 74 -14.36 -3.03 12.47
N ALA A 75 -15.09 -2.53 13.47
CA ALA A 75 -15.94 -1.36 13.32
C ALA A 75 -15.19 -0.08 12.89
N ARG A 76 -13.88 0.00 13.13
CA ARG A 76 -13.05 1.12 12.67
C ARG A 76 -12.92 1.14 11.15
N TRP A 77 -12.69 -0.02 10.51
CA TRP A 77 -12.62 -0.10 9.06
C TRP A 77 -13.98 0.17 8.42
N GLN A 78 -15.07 -0.30 9.04
CA GLN A 78 -16.43 0.06 8.58
C GLN A 78 -16.67 1.56 8.62
N ARG A 79 -16.29 2.24 9.72
CA ARG A 79 -16.39 3.71 9.81
C ARG A 79 -15.51 4.42 8.79
N ALA A 80 -14.33 3.90 8.49
CA ALA A 80 -13.47 4.45 7.44
C ALA A 80 -14.14 4.34 6.06
N VAL A 81 -14.75 3.19 5.74
CA VAL A 81 -15.53 3.00 4.51
C VAL A 81 -16.72 3.96 4.47
N ASP A 82 -17.49 4.04 5.56
CA ASP A 82 -18.65 4.92 5.66
C ASP A 82 -18.26 6.39 5.45
N MET A 83 -17.20 6.84 6.13
CA MET A 83 -16.70 8.21 6.01
C MET A 83 -16.19 8.52 4.60
N ALA A 84 -15.40 7.63 4.01
CA ALA A 84 -14.90 7.79 2.65
C ALA A 84 -16.04 7.90 1.63
N ALA A 85 -17.06 7.05 1.78
CA ALA A 85 -18.23 7.04 0.94
C ALA A 85 -19.07 8.32 1.07
N GLN A 86 -19.39 8.71 2.31
CA GLN A 86 -20.23 9.88 2.60
C GLN A 86 -19.58 11.19 2.18
N LEU A 87 -18.25 11.28 2.26
CA LEU A 87 -17.52 12.48 1.86
C LEU A 87 -17.30 12.59 0.35
N GLY A 88 -17.67 11.57 -0.44
CA GLY A 88 -17.63 11.63 -1.89
C GLY A 88 -16.38 11.04 -2.53
N ALA A 89 -15.82 9.96 -1.97
CA ALA A 89 -14.82 9.17 -2.69
C ALA A 89 -15.42 8.57 -3.98
N ASP A 90 -14.69 8.67 -5.09
CA ASP A 90 -15.08 8.05 -6.36
C ASP A 90 -14.78 6.54 -6.37
N ALA A 91 -13.74 6.12 -5.65
CA ALA A 91 -13.40 4.71 -5.50
C ALA A 91 -12.79 4.40 -4.13
N LEU A 92 -13.05 3.18 -3.64
CA LEU A 92 -12.43 2.61 -2.44
C LEU A 92 -11.41 1.55 -2.84
N ILE A 93 -10.17 1.68 -2.36
CA ILE A 93 -9.11 0.68 -2.58
C ILE A 93 -9.03 -0.22 -1.35
N LEU A 94 -9.50 -1.46 -1.47
CA LEU A 94 -9.76 -2.40 -0.36
C LEU A 94 -9.00 -3.72 -0.56
N ALA A 95 -8.56 -4.35 0.53
CA ALA A 95 -7.90 -5.66 0.49
C ALA A 95 -8.63 -6.74 1.28
N ASP A 96 -9.17 -6.36 2.44
CA ASP A 96 -9.93 -7.24 3.31
C ASP A 96 -11.25 -7.66 2.67
N ILE A 97 -11.52 -8.97 2.64
CA ILE A 97 -12.72 -9.53 2.01
C ILE A 97 -14.00 -9.03 2.69
N ALA A 98 -13.99 -8.89 4.01
CA ALA A 98 -15.16 -8.43 4.74
C ALA A 98 -15.40 -6.93 4.48
N MET A 99 -14.34 -6.13 4.25
CA MET A 99 -14.50 -4.74 3.81
C MET A 99 -14.98 -4.61 2.37
N LEU A 100 -14.51 -5.48 1.48
CA LEU A 100 -15.02 -5.55 0.11
C LEU A 100 -16.51 -5.88 0.08
N GLU A 101 -16.94 -6.88 0.85
CA GLU A 101 -18.35 -7.24 1.01
C GLU A 101 -19.16 -6.09 1.63
N TYR A 102 -18.67 -5.52 2.74
CA TYR A 102 -19.34 -4.42 3.41
C TYR A 102 -19.57 -3.22 2.49
N ALA A 103 -18.55 -2.83 1.71
CA ALA A 103 -18.66 -1.75 0.73
C ALA A 103 -19.61 -2.12 -0.42
N ALA A 104 -19.58 -3.37 -0.90
CA ALA A 104 -20.45 -3.83 -1.98
C ALA A 104 -21.94 -3.79 -1.60
N VAL A 105 -22.26 -4.20 -0.36
CA VAL A 105 -23.63 -4.22 0.14
C VAL A 105 -24.13 -2.82 0.47
N ARG A 106 -23.33 -2.01 1.17
CA ARG A 106 -23.77 -0.72 1.72
C ARG A 106 -23.64 0.44 0.74
N TYR A 107 -22.62 0.42 -0.12
CA TYR A 107 -22.31 1.48 -1.07
C TYR A 107 -22.17 0.92 -2.49
N PRO A 108 -23.23 0.32 -3.06
CA PRO A 108 -23.15 -0.36 -4.36
C PRO A 108 -22.73 0.57 -5.49
N HIS A 109 -23.02 1.88 -5.37
CA HIS A 109 -22.73 2.92 -6.36
C HIS A 109 -21.28 3.41 -6.37
N ILE A 110 -20.47 3.07 -5.36
CA ILE A 110 -19.06 3.50 -5.29
C ILE A 110 -18.18 2.45 -5.94
N GLU A 111 -17.23 2.86 -6.78
CA GLU A 111 -16.29 1.93 -7.38
C GLU A 111 -15.44 1.24 -6.30
N ARG A 112 -15.26 -0.08 -6.43
CA ARG A 112 -14.43 -0.87 -5.52
C ARG A 112 -13.23 -1.38 -6.28
N HIS A 113 -12.03 -1.02 -5.82
CA HIS A 113 -10.77 -1.45 -6.42
C HIS A 113 -10.08 -2.43 -5.47
N VAL A 114 -9.68 -3.59 -5.97
CA VAL A 114 -8.92 -4.57 -5.18
C VAL A 114 -7.50 -4.06 -5.03
N SER A 115 -7.10 -3.84 -3.79
CA SER A 115 -5.75 -3.40 -3.45
C SER A 115 -4.73 -4.50 -3.74
N VAL A 116 -3.52 -4.06 -4.04
CA VAL A 116 -2.35 -4.91 -4.19
C VAL A 116 -2.09 -5.82 -2.98
N GLN A 117 -2.53 -5.42 -1.78
CA GLN A 117 -2.45 -6.23 -0.56
C GLN A 117 -3.29 -7.51 -0.60
N ALA A 118 -4.34 -7.58 -1.43
CA ALA A 118 -5.12 -8.79 -1.63
C ALA A 118 -4.37 -9.82 -2.48
N SER A 119 -3.32 -9.40 -3.20
CA SER A 119 -2.39 -10.31 -3.88
C SER A 119 -3.07 -11.15 -4.97
N ALA A 120 -3.99 -10.53 -5.72
CA ALA A 120 -4.67 -11.15 -6.87
C ALA A 120 -3.72 -11.24 -8.07
N THR A 121 -3.18 -12.44 -8.32
CA THR A 121 -2.11 -12.68 -9.31
C THR A 121 -2.53 -13.55 -10.50
N ASN A 122 -3.77 -14.05 -10.50
CA ASN A 122 -4.29 -14.92 -11.55
C ASN A 122 -5.74 -14.57 -11.87
N GLU A 123 -6.23 -15.08 -13.00
CA GLU A 123 -7.56 -14.82 -13.52
C GLU A 123 -8.67 -15.23 -12.54
N GLU A 124 -8.58 -16.42 -11.94
CA GLU A 124 -9.63 -16.91 -11.04
C GLU A 124 -9.76 -16.08 -9.76
N ALA A 125 -8.64 -15.60 -9.21
CA ALA A 125 -8.68 -14.65 -8.09
C ALA A 125 -9.41 -13.36 -8.50
N ILE A 126 -9.11 -12.82 -9.68
CA ILE A 126 -9.75 -11.60 -10.19
C ILE A 126 -11.26 -11.84 -10.42
N ARG A 127 -11.62 -12.96 -11.05
CA ARG A 127 -13.02 -13.36 -11.25
C ARG A 127 -13.74 -13.57 -9.92
N PHE A 128 -13.08 -14.12 -8.91
CA PHE A 128 -13.64 -14.26 -7.57
C PHE A 128 -14.00 -12.89 -6.98
N TYR A 129 -13.09 -11.91 -7.00
CA TYR A 129 -13.40 -10.58 -6.49
C TYR A 129 -14.53 -9.91 -7.29
N HIS A 130 -14.51 -10.03 -8.62
CA HIS A 130 -15.55 -9.46 -9.47
C HIS A 130 -16.94 -10.07 -9.19
N ARG A 131 -17.04 -11.40 -9.16
CA ARG A 131 -18.31 -12.10 -8.94
C ARG A 131 -18.92 -11.83 -7.56
N ASN A 132 -18.10 -11.74 -6.51
CA ASN A 132 -18.61 -11.70 -5.14
C ASN A 132 -18.75 -10.28 -4.58
N PHE A 133 -17.96 -9.32 -5.06
CA PHE A 133 -17.95 -7.96 -4.51
C PHE A 133 -18.12 -6.87 -5.56
N ASP A 134 -18.43 -7.26 -6.81
CA ASP A 134 -18.65 -6.34 -7.92
C ASP A 134 -17.52 -5.29 -8.00
N VAL A 135 -16.27 -5.78 -7.99
CA VAL A 135 -15.09 -4.91 -8.06
C VAL A 135 -14.93 -4.37 -9.47
N HIS A 136 -14.52 -3.11 -9.57
CA HIS A 136 -14.43 -2.38 -10.84
C HIS A 136 -13.00 -2.33 -11.37
N ARG A 137 -12.01 -2.67 -10.54
CA ARG A 137 -10.58 -2.64 -10.89
C ARG A 137 -9.77 -3.54 -9.96
N VAL A 138 -8.66 -4.07 -10.45
CA VAL A 138 -7.68 -4.79 -9.62
C VAL A 138 -6.29 -4.17 -9.77
N VAL A 139 -5.70 -3.77 -8.65
CA VAL A 139 -4.31 -3.32 -8.57
C VAL A 139 -3.39 -4.54 -8.51
N LEU A 140 -2.69 -4.81 -9.60
CA LEU A 140 -1.86 -6.00 -9.73
C LEU A 140 -0.59 -5.92 -8.88
N PRO A 141 -0.16 -7.05 -8.31
CA PRO A 141 1.13 -7.11 -7.64
C PRO A 141 2.33 -6.90 -8.56
N ARG A 142 3.37 -6.23 -8.05
CA ARG A 142 4.61 -5.93 -8.79
C ARG A 142 5.54 -7.13 -8.99
N VAL A 143 5.13 -8.32 -8.56
CA VAL A 143 5.85 -9.58 -8.78
C VAL A 143 5.53 -10.20 -10.14
N LEU A 144 4.51 -9.70 -10.85
CA LEU A 144 4.17 -10.16 -12.18
C LEU A 144 5.06 -9.48 -13.23
N SER A 145 5.56 -10.27 -14.18
CA SER A 145 6.21 -9.75 -15.38
C SER A 145 5.20 -9.05 -16.29
N ILE A 146 5.68 -8.13 -17.14
CA ILE A 146 4.83 -7.47 -18.14
C ILE A 146 4.14 -8.47 -19.09
N HIS A 147 4.75 -9.62 -19.36
CA HIS A 147 4.14 -10.69 -20.15
C HIS A 147 2.91 -11.27 -19.43
N GLN A 148 3.04 -11.60 -18.14
CA GLN A 148 1.93 -12.10 -17.32
C GLN A 148 0.81 -11.06 -17.20
N VAL A 149 1.16 -9.78 -17.01
CA VAL A 149 0.19 -8.68 -17.02
C VAL A 149 -0.57 -8.62 -18.33
N LYS A 150 0.12 -8.69 -19.48
CA LYS A 150 -0.52 -8.70 -20.81
C LYS A 150 -1.44 -9.91 -21.01
N GLN A 151 -1.07 -11.07 -20.48
CA GLN A 151 -1.92 -12.27 -20.54
C GLN A 151 -3.20 -12.08 -19.71
N LEU A 152 -3.08 -11.59 -18.47
CA LEU A 152 -4.23 -11.32 -17.62
C LEU A 152 -5.16 -10.27 -18.24
N ALA A 153 -4.60 -9.17 -18.76
CA ALA A 153 -5.38 -8.09 -19.35
C ALA A 153 -6.26 -8.53 -20.54
N ARG A 154 -5.96 -9.66 -21.19
CA ARG A 154 -6.78 -10.22 -22.28
C ARG A 154 -7.99 -11.00 -21.80
N VAL A 155 -7.95 -11.54 -20.58
CA VAL A 155 -8.92 -12.53 -20.10
C VAL A 155 -9.74 -12.03 -18.91
N THR A 156 -9.25 -11.01 -18.18
CA THR A 156 -9.90 -10.52 -16.97
C THR A 156 -11.14 -9.67 -17.28
N PRO A 157 -12.23 -9.81 -16.50
CA PRO A 157 -13.48 -9.07 -16.75
C PRO A 157 -13.42 -7.58 -16.34
N VAL A 158 -12.37 -7.18 -15.63
CA VAL A 158 -12.21 -5.85 -15.05
C VAL A 158 -10.88 -5.22 -15.47
N PRO A 159 -10.81 -3.87 -15.58
CA PRO A 159 -9.55 -3.16 -15.75
C PRO A 159 -8.50 -3.53 -14.72
N LEU A 160 -7.24 -3.62 -15.17
CA LEU A 160 -6.08 -3.87 -14.33
C LEU A 160 -5.28 -2.58 -14.14
N GLU A 161 -4.86 -2.33 -12.91
CA GLU A 161 -3.99 -1.23 -12.54
C GLU A 161 -2.58 -1.75 -12.24
N VAL A 162 -1.58 -1.05 -12.74
CA VAL A 162 -0.17 -1.42 -12.59
C VAL A 162 0.65 -0.21 -12.15
N PHE A 163 1.67 -0.46 -11.33
CA PHE A 163 2.58 0.59 -10.88
C PHE A 163 3.56 0.97 -12.00
N ALA A 164 3.53 2.22 -12.45
CA ALA A 164 4.57 2.77 -13.33
C ALA A 164 5.88 3.05 -12.57
N PHE A 165 5.79 3.46 -11.30
CA PHE A 165 6.93 3.73 -10.43
C PHE A 165 6.67 3.24 -9.02
N GLY A 166 7.71 2.74 -8.35
CA GLY A 166 7.64 2.33 -6.94
C GLY A 166 8.71 1.32 -6.56
N SER A 167 8.87 1.12 -5.25
CA SER A 167 9.83 0.16 -4.71
C SER A 167 9.35 -1.29 -4.87
N LEU A 168 10.15 -2.16 -5.47
CA LEU A 168 9.83 -3.59 -5.56
C LEU A 168 9.65 -4.20 -4.16
N CYS A 169 8.58 -4.96 -3.99
CA CYS A 169 8.38 -5.82 -2.83
C CYS A 169 8.98 -7.20 -3.15
N ILE A 170 9.89 -7.69 -2.30
CA ILE A 170 10.47 -9.03 -2.48
C ILE A 170 9.54 -10.15 -1.98
N MET A 171 8.61 -9.80 -1.09
CA MET A 171 7.61 -10.72 -0.57
C MET A 171 6.38 -10.70 -1.47
N ALA A 172 5.56 -11.75 -1.44
CA ALA A 172 4.22 -11.67 -2.03
C ALA A 172 3.46 -10.52 -1.36
N GLU A 173 3.04 -9.53 -2.15
CA GLU A 173 2.47 -8.28 -1.62
C GLU A 173 1.25 -8.57 -0.74
N GLY A 174 1.22 -7.99 0.46
CA GLY A 174 0.20 -8.33 1.46
C GLY A 174 0.42 -9.66 2.22
N ARG A 175 1.58 -10.32 2.07
CA ARG A 175 1.94 -11.56 2.80
C ARG A 175 3.34 -11.48 3.42
N CYS A 176 3.64 -10.38 4.10
CA CYS A 176 4.94 -10.17 4.74
C CYS A 176 4.89 -10.48 6.24
N TYR A 177 5.69 -11.46 6.67
CA TYR A 177 5.78 -11.88 8.08
C TYR A 177 7.06 -11.43 8.78
N LEU A 178 8.03 -10.90 8.04
CA LEU A 178 9.34 -10.50 8.62
C LEU A 178 9.19 -9.37 9.64
N SER A 179 8.32 -8.38 9.38
CA SER A 179 8.06 -7.32 10.35
C SER A 179 7.38 -7.89 11.59
N SER A 180 6.38 -8.76 11.43
CA SER A 180 5.71 -9.40 12.57
C SER A 180 6.70 -10.16 13.44
N TYR A 181 7.61 -10.91 12.82
CA TYR A 181 8.64 -11.64 13.55
C TYR A 181 9.59 -10.73 14.34
N LEU A 182 10.03 -9.61 13.75
CA LEU A 182 11.04 -8.76 14.37
C LEU A 182 10.47 -7.67 15.29
N THR A 183 9.22 -7.28 15.09
CA THR A 183 8.62 -6.13 15.79
C THR A 183 7.31 -6.44 16.49
N GLY A 184 6.78 -7.65 16.34
CA GLY A 184 5.43 -7.98 16.81
C GLY A 184 4.32 -7.32 16.00
N GLU A 185 4.65 -6.59 14.93
CA GLU A 185 3.68 -5.82 14.16
C GLU A 185 3.69 -6.21 12.68
N SER A 186 2.50 -6.52 12.18
CA SER A 186 2.30 -6.88 10.78
C SER A 186 2.21 -5.65 9.90
N PRO A 187 2.91 -5.61 8.75
CA PRO A 187 2.76 -4.52 7.79
C PRO A 187 1.37 -4.55 7.14
N ASN A 188 0.66 -5.68 7.23
CA ASN A 188 -0.69 -5.82 6.73
C ASN A 188 -1.72 -5.05 7.58
N THR A 189 -1.37 -4.73 8.82
CA THR A 189 -2.29 -4.09 9.79
C THR A 189 -1.75 -2.73 10.21
N VAL A 190 -0.43 -2.63 10.42
CA VAL A 190 0.26 -1.40 10.78
C VAL A 190 0.89 -0.72 9.57
N GLY A 191 0.58 -1.13 8.34
CA GLY A 191 0.93 -0.37 7.14
C GLY A 191 2.40 0.01 6.92
N ALA A 192 3.35 -0.66 7.56
CA ALA A 192 4.78 -0.39 7.39
C ALA A 192 5.60 -1.66 7.61
N CYS A 193 6.52 -1.96 6.69
CA CYS A 193 7.43 -3.11 6.82
C CYS A 193 8.49 -2.92 7.90
N SER A 194 8.72 -1.68 8.33
CA SER A 194 9.66 -1.32 9.38
C SER A 194 9.14 -0.05 10.01
N PRO A 195 8.26 -0.13 11.02
CA PRO A 195 7.66 1.05 11.65
C PRO A 195 8.74 1.93 12.31
N ALA A 196 8.64 3.26 12.14
CA ALA A 196 9.70 4.20 12.53
C ALA A 196 10.08 4.11 14.03
N ARG A 197 9.14 3.84 14.93
CA ARG A 197 9.42 3.69 16.38
C ARG A 197 10.32 2.50 16.72
N PHE A 198 10.47 1.52 15.83
CA PHE A 198 11.38 0.38 16.01
C PHE A 198 12.70 0.57 15.27
N VAL A 199 12.81 1.57 14.41
CA VAL A 199 14.03 1.87 13.69
C VAL A 199 15.05 2.50 14.63
N ARG A 200 16.28 1.99 14.59
CA ARG A 200 17.42 2.54 15.35
C ARG A 200 18.60 2.76 14.41
N TRP A 201 19.24 3.91 14.59
CA TRP A 201 20.48 4.26 13.93
C TRP A 201 21.57 4.34 15.00
N LYS A 202 22.67 3.60 14.82
CA LYS A 202 23.75 3.54 15.80
C LYS A 202 25.09 3.71 15.11
N GLN A 203 25.83 4.76 15.47
CA GLN A 203 27.22 4.88 15.05
C GLN A 203 28.07 3.87 15.84
N THR A 204 28.87 3.08 15.14
CA THR A 204 29.81 2.11 15.72
C THR A 204 31.20 2.31 15.12
N PRO A 205 32.28 1.77 15.73
CA PRO A 205 33.61 1.79 15.13
C PRO A 205 33.69 1.10 13.75
N GLN A 206 32.71 0.26 13.41
CA GLN A 206 32.65 -0.44 12.12
C GLN A 206 31.79 0.28 11.08
N GLY A 207 31.18 1.42 11.42
CA GLY A 207 30.30 2.20 10.54
C GLY A 207 28.93 2.50 11.16
N LEU A 208 28.07 3.16 10.39
CA LEU A 208 26.69 3.45 10.77
C LEU A 208 25.84 2.19 10.64
N GLU A 209 25.21 1.75 11.71
CA GLU A 209 24.30 0.61 11.70
C GLU A 209 22.85 1.07 11.66
N SER A 210 22.07 0.47 10.76
CA SER A 210 20.61 0.52 10.79
C SER A 210 20.05 -0.77 11.36
N ARG A 211 19.16 -0.63 12.33
CA ARG A 211 18.61 -1.75 13.10
C ARG A 211 17.10 -1.61 13.19
N LEU A 212 16.43 -2.76 13.30
CA LEU A 212 15.02 -2.83 13.64
C LEU A 212 14.90 -3.58 14.96
N ASN A 213 14.42 -2.90 16.00
CA ASN A 213 14.68 -3.29 17.38
C ASN A 213 16.19 -3.54 17.59
N ASP A 214 16.56 -4.70 18.12
CA ASP A 214 17.96 -5.06 18.38
C ASP A 214 18.64 -5.76 17.19
N VAL A 215 17.87 -6.06 16.13
CA VAL A 215 18.36 -6.81 14.96
C VAL A 215 19.05 -5.87 13.98
N LEU A 216 20.31 -6.19 13.66
CA LEU A 216 21.08 -5.50 12.65
C LEU A 216 20.51 -5.80 11.26
N ILE A 217 20.10 -4.75 10.54
CA ILE A 217 19.58 -4.86 9.17
C ILE A 217 20.69 -4.56 8.17
N ASP A 218 21.45 -3.51 8.43
CA ASP A 218 22.49 -3.04 7.52
C ASP A 218 23.58 -2.24 8.27
N ARG A 219 24.80 -2.22 7.76
CA ARG A 219 25.94 -1.42 8.23
C ARG A 219 26.61 -0.70 7.07
N TYR A 220 26.56 0.62 7.11
CA TYR A 220 27.06 1.52 6.07
C TYR A 220 28.48 2.00 6.35
N GLN A 221 29.28 2.12 5.29
CA GLN A 221 30.60 2.76 5.34
C GLN A 221 30.48 4.29 5.32
N ASP A 222 31.55 5.00 5.69
CA ASP A 222 31.58 6.46 5.62
C ASP A 222 31.34 6.94 4.18
N GLY A 223 30.38 7.86 4.01
CA GLY A 223 29.97 8.37 2.70
C GLY A 223 28.98 7.47 1.93
N GLU A 224 28.63 6.28 2.44
CA GLU A 224 27.59 5.43 1.83
C GLU A 224 26.19 5.97 2.17
N ASN A 225 25.32 6.06 1.16
CA ASN A 225 23.94 6.51 1.36
C ASN A 225 23.13 5.47 2.15
N ALA A 226 22.71 5.87 3.35
CA ALA A 226 21.88 5.07 4.22
C ALA A 226 20.39 5.20 3.86
N GLY A 227 19.81 4.12 3.31
CA GLY A 227 18.38 4.04 3.02
C GLY A 227 17.54 3.72 4.25
N TYR A 228 16.24 4.01 4.22
CA TYR A 228 15.33 3.62 5.30
C TYR A 228 15.39 2.10 5.54
N PRO A 229 15.66 1.64 6.77
CA PRO A 229 15.87 0.22 7.05
C PRO A 229 14.59 -0.52 6.77
N THR A 230 14.63 -1.37 5.76
CA THR A 230 13.54 -2.27 5.39
C THR A 230 14.09 -3.67 5.42
N LEU A 231 13.41 -4.59 6.11
CA LEU A 231 13.85 -5.97 6.31
C LEU A 231 14.19 -6.70 5.02
N CYS A 232 13.43 -6.49 3.95
CA CYS A 232 13.73 -7.12 2.65
C CYS A 232 14.92 -6.52 1.89
N LYS A 233 15.56 -5.47 2.42
CA LYS A 233 16.63 -4.71 1.74
C LYS A 233 17.96 -4.68 2.51
N GLY A 234 18.06 -5.40 3.63
CA GLY A 234 19.26 -5.47 4.46
C GLY A 234 20.41 -6.29 3.85
N ARG A 235 21.54 -6.32 4.57
CA ARG A 235 22.71 -7.16 4.26
C ARG A 235 22.76 -8.35 5.23
N TYR A 236 22.53 -9.55 4.73
CA TYR A 236 22.49 -10.78 5.52
C TYR A 236 23.74 -11.64 5.28
N ARG A 237 24.32 -12.17 6.36
CA ARG A 237 25.38 -13.18 6.30
C ARG A 237 24.76 -14.55 6.33
N LEU A 238 25.07 -15.36 5.33
CA LEU A 238 24.67 -16.76 5.29
C LEU A 238 25.72 -17.57 6.06
N THR A 239 25.27 -18.32 7.06
CA THR A 239 26.04 -19.47 7.55
C THR A 239 25.63 -20.69 6.73
N ALA A 240 26.49 -21.71 6.61
CA ALA A 240 26.32 -22.84 5.69
C ALA A 240 25.01 -23.66 5.87
N SER A 241 24.18 -23.35 6.87
CA SER A 241 22.96 -24.05 7.23
C SER A 241 21.66 -23.23 7.08
N ALA A 242 21.68 -21.97 6.60
CA ALA A 242 20.47 -21.17 6.45
C ALA A 242 20.47 -20.27 5.19
N ILE A 243 19.40 -20.33 4.40
CA ILE A 243 19.16 -19.48 3.23
C ILE A 243 18.32 -18.27 3.66
N MET A 244 18.83 -17.05 3.44
CA MET A 244 18.02 -15.82 3.48
C MET A 244 18.44 -14.84 2.38
N LEU A 245 17.42 -14.22 1.75
CA LEU A 245 17.49 -13.52 0.47
C LEU A 245 18.44 -12.30 0.43
N TRP A 246 19.05 -12.16 -0.75
CA TRP A 246 20.19 -11.31 -1.12
C TRP A 246 19.75 -9.98 -1.74
N ARG A 247 20.56 -8.92 -1.63
CA ARG A 247 20.37 -7.69 -2.41
C ARG A 247 21.22 -7.76 -3.68
N SER A 248 20.59 -7.79 -4.86
CA SER A 248 21.26 -7.41 -6.11
C SER A 248 21.46 -5.89 -6.10
N ARG A 249 22.71 -5.44 -6.24
CA ARG A 249 23.02 -4.02 -6.43
C ARG A 249 22.33 -3.50 -7.71
N PRO A 250 21.76 -2.29 -7.76
CA PRO A 250 21.54 -1.62 -9.02
C PRO A 250 22.90 -1.23 -9.61
N VAL A 251 23.06 -1.39 -10.93
CA VAL A 251 24.11 -0.76 -11.74
C VAL A 251 23.81 0.72 -11.86
#